data_AF-A0A6C0D6E7-F1
#
_entry.id   AF-A0A6C0D6E7-F1
#
_cell.length_a   1.000
_cell.length_b   1.000
_cell.length_c   1.000
_cell.angle_alpha   90.00
_cell.angle_beta   90.00
_cell.angle_gamma   90.00
#
_symmetry.space_group_name_H-M   'P 1'
#
loop_
_entity.id
_entity.type
_entity.pdbx_description
1 polymer ?
#
loop_
_entity_poly.entity_id
_entity_poly.type
_entity_poly.pdbx_seq_one_letter_code
_entity_poly.pdbx_strand_id
1 'polypeptide(L)'
;MNNDSDAMKMYKSKLYYKITMFLVLVGGLNWLSAVFMKKDAIQTILGNGFFTKGIYLAVGISALMLFLNRDVYLPFLGETLVPCAAFATRTPDNANQEVSISIQANTKVVYWAAEPHDASGNSAIGSWDQAYQDYSNSGVAISDSSGKCLLRIRGAPQSYSVPFKGTLKPHVHFRVCEKNGFMGPVQTYYLQNGVIEKFSI
;
A
#
# COMPACT_ATOMS: atom_id res chain seq x y z
N MET A 1 -9.20 15.64 -16.38
CA MET A 1 -7.94 15.07 -15.85
C MET A 1 -7.32 14.17 -16.92
N ASN A 2 -6.08 14.47 -17.33
CA ASN A 2 -5.39 13.85 -18.46
C ASN A 2 -5.08 12.37 -18.20
N ASN A 3 -5.78 11.49 -18.89
CA ASN A 3 -5.68 10.03 -18.77
C ASN A 3 -4.25 9.52 -19.00
N ASP A 4 -3.54 10.18 -19.92
CA ASP A 4 -2.16 9.84 -20.28
C ASP A 4 -1.16 10.17 -19.17
N SER A 5 -1.46 11.17 -18.33
CA SER A 5 -0.57 11.58 -17.23
C SER A 5 -0.44 10.49 -16.17
N ASP A 6 -1.55 9.88 -15.76
CA ASP A 6 -1.56 8.99 -14.60
C ASP A 6 -1.09 7.57 -14.97
N ALA A 7 -1.50 7.07 -16.14
CA ALA A 7 -0.91 5.86 -16.71
C ALA A 7 0.61 6.02 -16.90
N MET A 8 1.07 7.16 -17.42
CA MET A 8 2.50 7.44 -17.59
C MET A 8 3.25 7.48 -16.26
N LYS A 9 2.67 8.06 -15.19
CA LYS A 9 3.27 8.04 -13.84
C LYS A 9 3.44 6.61 -13.32
N MET A 10 2.40 5.77 -13.47
CA MET A 10 2.46 4.35 -13.09
C MET A 10 3.57 3.62 -13.87
N TYR A 11 3.62 3.77 -15.20
CA TYR A 11 4.65 3.15 -16.03
C TYR A 11 6.06 3.61 -15.65
N LYS A 12 6.24 4.91 -15.37
CA LYS A 12 7.53 5.45 -14.88
C LYS A 12 7.92 4.86 -13.53
N SER A 13 6.99 4.80 -12.58
CA SER A 13 7.24 4.18 -11.26
C SER A 13 7.68 2.72 -11.42
N LYS A 14 6.99 1.93 -12.25
CA LYS A 14 7.38 0.55 -12.54
C LYS A 14 8.72 0.45 -13.27
N LEU A 15 9.04 1.38 -14.16
CA LEU A 15 10.34 1.44 -14.82
C LEU A 15 11.46 1.70 -13.81
N TYR A 16 11.29 2.66 -12.90
CA TYR A 16 12.26 2.91 -11.84
C TYR A 16 12.45 1.68 -10.96
N TYR A 17 11.36 1.05 -10.52
CA TYR A 17 11.43 -0.20 -9.74
C TYR A 17 12.21 -1.30 -10.47
N LYS A 18 11.98 -1.48 -11.78
CA LYS A 18 12.73 -2.43 -12.61
C LYS A 18 14.22 -2.11 -12.68
N ILE A 19 14.59 -0.83 -12.84
CA ILE A 19 15.99 -0.38 -12.86
C ILE A 19 16.64 -0.65 -11.50
N THR A 20 15.99 -0.25 -10.41
CA THR A 20 16.46 -0.49 -9.04
C THR A 20 16.68 -1.98 -8.79
N MET A 21 15.72 -2.82 -9.22
CA MET A 21 15.84 -4.27 -9.06
C MET A 21 16.95 -4.87 -9.91
N PHE A 22 17.10 -4.40 -11.15
CA PHE A 22 18.20 -4.80 -12.01
C PHE A 22 19.56 -4.49 -11.39
N LEU A 23 19.74 -3.29 -10.83
CA LEU A 23 20.98 -2.90 -10.16
C LEU A 23 21.29 -3.80 -8.95
N VAL A 24 20.30 -4.09 -8.11
CA VAL A 24 20.50 -5.01 -6.98
C VAL A 24 20.86 -6.42 -7.45
N LEU A 25 20.24 -6.90 -8.53
CA LEU A 25 20.60 -8.19 -9.14
C LEU A 25 22.04 -8.19 -9.66
N VAL A 26 22.48 -7.12 -10.34
CA VAL A 26 23.88 -6.96 -10.78
C VAL A 26 24.83 -7.01 -9.59
N GLY A 27 24.50 -6.32 -8.49
CA GLY A 27 25.26 -6.39 -7.23
C GLY A 27 25.34 -7.78 -6.65
N GLY A 28 24.20 -8.47 -6.54
CA GLY A 28 24.11 -9.84 -6.03
C GLY A 28 24.89 -10.85 -6.88
N LEU A 29 24.80 -10.76 -8.20
CA LEU A 29 25.57 -11.59 -9.13
C LEU A 29 27.07 -11.30 -9.05
N ASN A 30 27.47 -10.03 -8.91
CA ASN A 30 28.87 -9.68 -8.69
C ASN A 30 29.39 -10.30 -7.38
N TRP A 31 28.59 -10.26 -6.31
CA TRP A 31 28.96 -10.86 -5.03
C TRP A 31 29.11 -12.38 -5.14
N LEU A 32 28.19 -13.06 -5.84
CA LEU A 32 28.31 -14.50 -6.14
C LEU A 32 29.60 -14.82 -6.91
N SER A 33 29.93 -14.06 -7.95
CA SER A 33 31.20 -14.21 -8.68
C SER A 33 32.41 -14.02 -7.76
N ALA A 34 32.38 -13.00 -6.90
CA ALA A 34 33.48 -12.71 -5.99
C ALA A 34 33.71 -13.86 -4.99
N VAL A 35 32.64 -14.52 -4.53
CA VAL A 35 32.74 -15.65 -3.59
C VAL A 35 33.16 -16.95 -4.30
N PHE A 36 32.46 -17.35 -5.37
CA PHE A 36 32.66 -18.65 -6.01
C PHE A 36 33.85 -18.68 -6.96
N MET A 37 34.06 -17.60 -7.72
CA MET A 37 35.12 -17.51 -8.73
C MET A 37 36.34 -16.76 -8.24
N LYS A 38 36.28 -16.18 -7.02
CA LYS A 38 37.32 -15.28 -6.47
C LYS A 38 37.61 -14.09 -7.38
N LYS A 39 36.61 -13.67 -8.16
CA LYS A 39 36.72 -12.58 -9.14
C LYS A 39 35.56 -11.62 -8.98
N ASP A 40 35.89 -10.34 -8.84
CA ASP A 40 34.91 -9.27 -8.98
C ASP A 40 34.62 -9.07 -10.47
N ALA A 41 33.43 -9.49 -10.91
CA ALA A 41 33.06 -9.47 -12.32
C ALA A 41 32.99 -8.04 -12.87
N ILE A 42 32.52 -7.08 -12.06
CA ILE A 42 32.41 -5.67 -12.45
C ILE A 42 33.80 -5.07 -12.65
N GLN A 43 34.71 -5.25 -11.70
CA GLN A 43 36.11 -4.81 -11.83
C GLN A 43 36.84 -5.53 -12.96
N THR A 44 36.53 -6.81 -13.20
CA THR A 44 37.17 -7.57 -14.28
C THR A 44 36.81 -7.00 -15.66
N ILE A 45 35.57 -6.54 -15.85
CA ILE A 45 35.08 -6.00 -17.13
C ILE A 45 35.44 -4.53 -17.29
N LEU A 46 35.27 -3.71 -16.24
CA LEU A 46 35.36 -2.25 -16.32
C LEU A 46 36.66 -1.68 -15.73
N GLY A 47 37.49 -2.51 -15.13
CA GLY A 47 38.67 -2.10 -14.38
C GLY A 47 38.35 -1.52 -13.01
N ASN A 48 39.39 -1.10 -12.29
CA ASN A 48 39.24 -0.42 -11.00
C ASN A 48 39.28 1.10 -11.18
N GLY A 49 38.15 1.67 -11.60
CA GLY A 49 38.04 3.09 -11.94
C GLY A 49 36.78 3.76 -11.37
N PHE A 50 36.59 5.02 -11.76
CA PHE A 50 35.45 5.83 -11.34
C PHE A 50 34.10 5.17 -11.67
N PHE A 51 33.96 4.58 -12.86
CA PHE A 51 32.72 3.91 -13.29
C PHE A 51 32.34 2.73 -12.40
N THR A 52 33.30 1.89 -12.02
CA THR A 52 33.09 0.76 -11.11
C THR A 52 32.59 1.20 -9.74
N LYS A 53 33.21 2.26 -9.18
CA LYS A 53 32.74 2.86 -7.92
C LYS A 53 31.33 3.44 -8.04
N GLY A 54 31.03 4.08 -9.18
CA GLY A 54 29.70 4.60 -9.50
C GLY A 54 28.64 3.50 -9.54
N ILE A 55 28.95 2.34 -10.14
CA ILE A 55 28.05 1.18 -10.16
C ILE A 55 27.80 0.67 -8.74
N TYR A 56 28.83 0.45 -7.92
CA TYR A 56 28.63 -0.01 -6.54
C TYR A 56 27.79 0.97 -5.73
N LEU A 57 28.01 2.28 -5.90
CA LEU A 57 27.18 3.30 -5.25
C LEU A 57 25.72 3.20 -5.71
N ALA A 58 25.47 3.05 -7.01
CA ALA A 58 24.13 2.89 -7.56
C ALA A 58 23.43 1.62 -7.05
N VAL A 59 24.16 0.51 -6.93
CA VAL A 59 23.68 -0.74 -6.31
C VAL A 59 23.31 -0.51 -4.85
N GLY A 60 24.19 0.13 -4.07
CA GLY A 60 23.95 0.41 -2.65
C GLY A 60 22.74 1.31 -2.42
N ILE A 61 22.61 2.41 -3.19
CA ILE A 61 21.43 3.29 -3.16
C ILE A 61 20.17 2.50 -3.54
N SER A 62 20.24 1.68 -4.58
CA SER A 62 19.09 0.87 -5.03
C SER A 62 18.64 -0.12 -3.96
N ALA A 63 19.57 -0.79 -3.28
CA ALA A 63 19.26 -1.69 -2.17
C ALA A 63 18.60 -0.94 -1.01
N LEU A 64 19.11 0.25 -0.65
CA LEU A 64 18.52 1.10 0.39
C LEU A 64 17.11 1.57 0.02
N MET A 65 16.89 1.99 -1.23
CA MET A 65 15.57 2.39 -1.71
C MET A 65 14.55 1.25 -1.62
N LEU A 66 14.93 0.02 -1.97
CA LEU A 66 14.06 -1.15 -1.82
C LEU A 66 13.83 -1.52 -0.36
N PHE A 67 14.86 -1.47 0.47
CA PHE A 67 14.75 -1.76 1.90
C PHE A 67 13.79 -0.80 2.62
N LEU A 68 13.82 0.48 2.24
CA LEU A 68 12.91 1.50 2.77
C LEU A 68 11.51 1.45 2.12
N ASN A 69 11.35 0.72 1.01
CA ASN A 69 10.05 0.58 0.35
C ASN A 69 9.22 -0.53 1.04
N ARG A 70 8.22 -0.09 1.80
CA ARG A 70 7.32 -0.98 2.55
C ARG A 70 6.56 -1.99 1.66
N ASP A 71 6.26 -1.64 0.41
CA ASP A 71 5.52 -2.51 -0.51
C ASP A 71 6.33 -3.75 -0.91
N VAL A 72 7.66 -3.71 -0.77
CA VAL A 72 8.55 -4.86 -1.01
C VAL A 72 8.28 -5.98 0.00
N TYR A 73 7.87 -5.64 1.23
CA TYR A 73 7.65 -6.60 2.31
C TYR A 73 6.17 -6.79 2.67
N LEU A 74 5.30 -5.88 2.23
CA LEU A 74 3.85 -5.91 2.48
C LEU A 74 3.06 -5.76 1.15
N PRO A 75 3.09 -6.78 0.27
CA PRO A 75 2.57 -6.67 -1.10
C PRO A 75 1.04 -6.45 -1.16
N PHE A 76 0.32 -6.77 -0.08
CA PHE A 76 -1.13 -6.56 0.03
C PHE A 76 -1.53 -5.10 0.22
N LEU A 77 -0.58 -4.18 0.44
CA LEU A 77 -0.84 -2.75 0.60
C LEU A 77 -0.83 -1.98 -0.73
N GLY A 78 -0.13 -2.52 -1.73
CA GLY A 78 0.01 -1.90 -3.05
C GLY A 78 -1.25 -1.98 -3.92
N GLU A 79 -1.15 -1.42 -5.13
CA GLU A 79 -2.18 -1.51 -6.19
C GLU A 79 -2.54 -2.96 -6.52
N THR A 80 -3.80 -3.21 -6.85
CA THR A 80 -4.28 -4.55 -7.26
C THR A 80 -5.22 -4.44 -8.45
N LEU A 81 -5.11 -5.37 -9.39
CA LEU A 81 -6.03 -5.44 -10.54
C LEU A 81 -7.30 -6.16 -10.11
N VAL A 82 -8.36 -5.40 -9.89
CA VAL A 82 -9.70 -5.94 -9.60
C VAL A 82 -10.74 -5.09 -10.31
N PRO A 83 -11.51 -5.66 -11.26
CA PRO A 83 -12.51 -4.90 -12.00
C PRO A 83 -13.50 -4.20 -11.06
N CYS A 84 -13.41 -2.87 -10.97
CA CYS A 84 -14.26 -2.09 -10.08
C CYS A 84 -15.76 -2.22 -10.36
N ALA A 85 -16.14 -2.65 -11.56
CA ALA A 85 -17.51 -2.99 -11.91
C ALA A 85 -18.07 -4.18 -11.11
N ALA A 86 -17.22 -5.10 -10.64
CA ALA A 86 -17.64 -6.27 -9.86
C ALA A 86 -18.19 -5.91 -8.47
N PHE A 87 -17.87 -4.72 -7.95
CA PHE A 87 -18.30 -4.27 -6.63
C PHE A 87 -19.60 -3.47 -6.72
N ALA A 88 -20.71 -4.06 -6.27
CA ALA A 88 -21.94 -3.32 -6.04
C ALA A 88 -21.80 -2.39 -4.83
N THR A 89 -22.49 -1.25 -4.83
CA THR A 89 -22.58 -0.36 -3.66
C THR A 89 -23.20 -1.11 -2.50
N ARG A 90 -22.60 -1.02 -1.33
CA ARG A 90 -23.04 -1.72 -0.12
C ARG A 90 -22.68 -0.90 1.11
N THR A 91 -23.60 -0.92 2.07
CA THR A 91 -23.36 -0.45 3.44
C THR A 91 -23.45 -1.66 4.35
N PRO A 92 -22.57 -1.83 5.35
CA PRO A 92 -22.68 -2.92 6.29
C PRO A 92 -23.96 -2.77 7.14
N ASP A 93 -24.56 -3.90 7.53
CA ASP A 93 -25.78 -3.90 8.35
C ASP A 93 -25.52 -3.22 9.69
N ASN A 94 -26.49 -2.44 10.20
CA ASN A 94 -26.35 -1.67 11.45
C ASN A 94 -25.20 -0.63 11.45
N ALA A 95 -24.80 -0.13 10.27
CA ALA A 95 -23.88 1.00 10.20
C ALA A 95 -24.47 2.23 10.92
N ASN A 96 -23.75 2.73 11.91
CA ASN A 96 -24.16 3.85 12.76
C ASN A 96 -23.06 4.90 12.94
N GLN A 97 -21.93 4.73 12.24
CA GLN A 97 -20.83 5.68 12.24
C GLN A 97 -20.45 6.05 10.81
N GLU A 98 -20.23 7.34 10.57
CA GLU A 98 -19.90 7.88 9.26
C GLU A 98 -18.50 8.51 9.26
N VAL A 99 -17.73 8.23 8.20
CA VAL A 99 -16.41 8.82 7.94
C VAL A 99 -16.46 9.50 6.58
N SER A 100 -16.17 10.81 6.55
CA SER A 100 -16.13 11.58 5.32
C SER A 100 -14.70 11.71 4.81
N ILE A 101 -14.46 11.30 3.57
CA ILE A 101 -13.19 11.50 2.87
C ILE A 101 -13.39 12.34 1.62
N SER A 102 -12.35 13.06 1.19
CA SER A 102 -12.35 13.84 -0.05
C SER A 102 -11.44 13.18 -1.08
N ILE A 103 -12.01 12.75 -2.20
CA ILE A 103 -11.34 12.08 -3.31
C ILE A 103 -11.84 12.63 -4.65
N GLN A 104 -11.43 12.05 -5.78
CA GLN A 104 -11.98 12.42 -7.07
C GLN A 104 -13.50 12.17 -7.11
N ALA A 105 -14.26 13.09 -7.70
CA ALA A 105 -15.71 12.98 -7.88
C ALA A 105 -16.14 11.74 -8.68
N ASN A 106 -17.33 11.21 -8.36
CA ASN A 106 -17.96 10.05 -9.01
C ASN A 106 -17.07 8.79 -9.03
N THR A 107 -16.27 8.60 -7.98
CA THR A 107 -15.29 7.51 -7.87
C THR A 107 -15.74 6.51 -6.83
N LYS A 108 -15.66 5.22 -7.18
CA LYS A 108 -15.99 4.13 -6.26
C LYS A 108 -14.88 3.93 -5.22
N VAL A 109 -15.27 3.63 -4.00
CA VAL A 109 -14.37 3.35 -2.87
C VAL A 109 -14.81 2.07 -2.21
N VAL A 110 -13.89 1.13 -2.04
CA VAL A 110 -14.10 -0.04 -1.21
C VAL A 110 -13.40 0.19 0.11
N TYR A 111 -14.11 -0.01 1.22
CA TYR A 111 -13.61 0.31 2.55
C TYR A 111 -13.96 -0.78 3.57
N TRP A 112 -13.15 -0.87 4.61
CA TRP A 112 -13.34 -1.79 5.74
C TRP A 112 -12.75 -1.21 7.01
N ALA A 113 -13.29 -1.62 8.15
CA ALA A 113 -12.81 -1.23 9.46
C ALA A 113 -12.87 -2.43 10.42
N ALA A 114 -12.15 -2.35 11.53
CA ALA A 114 -12.26 -3.34 12.59
C ALA A 114 -13.69 -3.36 13.16
N GLU A 115 -14.14 -4.50 13.66
CA GLU A 115 -15.39 -4.57 14.41
C GLU A 115 -15.32 -3.67 15.65
N PRO A 116 -16.45 -3.10 16.09
CA PRO A 116 -16.50 -2.41 17.37
C PRO A 116 -16.29 -3.41 18.52
N HIS A 117 -15.99 -2.89 19.72
CA HIS A 117 -15.96 -3.76 20.90
C HIS A 117 -17.30 -4.47 21.08
N ASP A 118 -17.23 -5.75 21.44
CA ASP A 118 -18.42 -6.47 21.92
C ASP A 118 -18.92 -5.85 23.24
N ALA A 119 -20.16 -6.18 23.61
CA ALA A 119 -20.78 -5.68 24.84
C ALA A 119 -20.02 -6.07 26.12
N SER A 120 -19.07 -7.01 26.05
CA SER A 120 -18.19 -7.41 27.16
C SER A 120 -16.97 -6.51 27.34
N GLY A 121 -16.71 -5.54 26.47
CA GLY A 121 -15.64 -4.56 26.64
C GLY A 121 -14.23 -5.16 26.66
N ASN A 122 -14.07 -6.38 26.13
CA ASN A 122 -12.79 -7.05 26.14
C ASN A 122 -11.80 -6.28 25.26
N SER A 123 -10.67 -5.97 25.88
CA SER A 123 -9.73 -4.95 25.44
C SER A 123 -8.55 -5.61 24.74
N ALA A 124 -8.22 -5.07 23.56
CA ALA A 124 -7.11 -5.46 22.70
C ALA A 124 -7.30 -6.80 21.99
N ILE A 125 -7.92 -6.74 20.82
CA ILE A 125 -7.69 -7.75 19.79
C ILE A 125 -6.19 -7.82 19.48
N GLY A 126 -5.64 -9.03 19.55
CA GLY A 126 -4.20 -9.28 19.42
C GLY A 126 -3.70 -9.22 17.98
N SER A 127 -4.58 -9.35 17.00
CA SER A 127 -4.20 -9.50 15.59
C SER A 127 -5.27 -8.97 14.62
N TRP A 128 -4.85 -8.72 13.38
CA TRP A 128 -5.70 -8.11 12.35
C TRP A 128 -6.86 -9.03 11.91
N ASP A 129 -6.68 -10.35 11.91
CA ASP A 129 -7.69 -11.35 11.50
C ASP A 129 -8.85 -11.38 12.50
N GLN A 130 -8.55 -11.31 13.78
CA GLN A 130 -9.55 -11.13 14.83
C GLN A 130 -10.26 -9.78 14.71
N ALA A 131 -9.55 -8.73 14.30
CA ALA A 131 -10.08 -7.37 14.24
C ALA A 131 -11.12 -7.20 13.13
N TYR A 132 -10.88 -7.82 11.97
CA TYR A 132 -11.80 -7.74 10.83
C TYR A 132 -12.82 -8.88 10.78
N GLN A 133 -12.59 -9.98 11.50
CA GLN A 133 -13.44 -11.17 11.46
C GLN A 133 -13.68 -11.65 10.02
N ASP A 134 -14.92 -11.59 9.55
CA ASP A 134 -15.35 -11.97 8.20
C ASP A 134 -15.43 -10.78 7.22
N TYR A 135 -14.87 -9.62 7.61
CA TYR A 135 -14.97 -8.35 6.91
C TYR A 135 -16.40 -7.82 6.77
N SER A 136 -17.35 -8.23 7.64
CA SER A 136 -18.72 -7.73 7.52
C SER A 136 -18.89 -6.25 7.88
N ASN A 137 -17.95 -5.63 8.61
CA ASN A 137 -17.81 -4.17 8.73
C ASN A 137 -17.05 -3.56 7.53
N SER A 138 -17.57 -3.81 6.33
CA SER A 138 -17.05 -3.29 5.06
C SER A 138 -18.17 -2.83 4.14
N GLY A 139 -17.82 -1.99 3.18
CA GLY A 139 -18.76 -1.47 2.22
C GLY A 139 -18.12 -0.89 0.97
N VAL A 140 -19.00 -0.41 0.10
CA VAL A 140 -18.64 0.18 -1.18
C VAL A 140 -19.46 1.45 -1.36
N ALA A 141 -18.77 2.58 -1.42
CA ALA A 141 -19.36 3.91 -1.57
C ALA A 141 -18.93 4.54 -2.90
N ILE A 142 -19.62 5.59 -3.33
CA ILE A 142 -19.26 6.39 -4.50
C ILE A 142 -19.18 7.84 -4.02
N SER A 143 -18.11 8.55 -4.37
CA SER A 143 -18.00 9.98 -4.10
C SER A 143 -19.01 10.77 -4.93
N ASP A 144 -19.55 11.84 -4.36
CA ASP A 144 -20.46 12.73 -5.06
C ASP A 144 -19.75 13.59 -6.12
N SER A 145 -20.49 14.49 -6.75
CA SER A 145 -19.99 15.41 -7.78
C SER A 145 -18.93 16.39 -7.27
N SER A 146 -18.85 16.62 -5.96
CA SER A 146 -17.83 17.45 -5.31
C SER A 146 -16.58 16.67 -4.89
N GLY A 147 -16.63 15.33 -4.98
CA GLY A 147 -15.54 14.47 -4.51
C GLY A 147 -15.67 14.02 -3.05
N LYS A 148 -16.73 14.40 -2.35
CA LYS A 148 -16.99 13.92 -0.99
C LYS A 148 -17.52 12.49 -1.03
N CYS A 149 -16.90 11.59 -0.28
CA CYS A 149 -17.34 10.20 -0.14
C CYS A 149 -17.62 9.90 1.32
N LEU A 150 -18.79 9.32 1.59
CA LEU A 150 -19.25 8.98 2.92
C LEU A 150 -19.14 7.47 3.13
N LEU A 151 -18.21 7.06 3.98
CA LEU A 151 -17.98 5.68 4.37
C LEU A 151 -18.79 5.38 5.63
N ARG A 152 -19.61 4.33 5.60
CA ARG A 152 -20.51 3.99 6.71
C ARG A 152 -20.07 2.68 7.35
N ILE A 153 -19.74 2.70 8.63
CA ILE A 153 -19.20 1.56 9.37
C ILE A 153 -20.06 1.26 10.60
N ARG A 154 -19.91 0.04 11.12
CA ARG A 154 -20.51 -0.42 12.37
C ARG A 154 -19.65 0.05 13.54
N GLY A 155 -20.17 1.00 14.31
CA GLY A 155 -19.57 1.52 15.54
C GLY A 155 -18.18 2.12 15.36
N ALA A 156 -17.59 2.48 16.49
CA ALA A 156 -16.21 2.93 16.55
C ALA A 156 -15.27 1.72 16.41
N PRO A 157 -14.41 1.65 15.38
CA PRO A 157 -13.49 0.54 15.20
C PRO A 157 -12.51 0.47 16.37
N GLN A 158 -12.25 -0.75 16.84
CA GLN A 158 -11.31 -0.96 17.93
C GLN A 158 -9.84 -0.88 17.48
N SER A 159 -8.96 -0.68 18.45
CA SER A 159 -7.51 -0.79 18.24
C SER A 159 -7.07 -2.25 18.25
N TYR A 160 -6.08 -2.60 17.44
CA TYR A 160 -5.48 -3.94 17.41
C TYR A 160 -3.98 -3.85 17.13
N SER A 161 -3.26 -4.93 17.40
CA SER A 161 -1.80 -4.97 17.22
C SER A 161 -1.40 -5.69 15.94
N VAL A 162 -0.30 -5.23 15.33
CA VAL A 162 0.36 -5.92 14.22
C VAL A 162 1.85 -6.12 14.54
N PRO A 163 2.49 -7.17 13.98
CA PRO A 163 3.93 -7.38 14.12
C PRO A 163 4.72 -6.12 13.73
N PHE A 164 5.79 -5.84 14.46
CA PHE A 164 6.76 -4.74 14.23
C PHE A 164 6.23 -3.31 14.41
N LYS A 165 4.97 -3.00 14.08
CA LYS A 165 4.37 -1.66 14.22
C LYS A 165 3.64 -1.45 15.56
N GLY A 166 3.29 -2.54 16.26
CA GLY A 166 2.61 -2.47 17.55
C GLY A 166 1.11 -2.16 17.40
N THR A 167 0.53 -1.46 18.38
CA THR A 167 -0.91 -1.17 18.42
C THR A 167 -1.29 -0.05 17.46
N LEU A 168 -2.23 -0.33 16.57
CA LEU A 168 -2.83 0.60 15.64
C LEU A 168 -4.05 1.28 16.28
N LYS A 169 -4.11 2.61 16.17
CA LYS A 169 -5.26 3.42 16.62
C LYS A 169 -6.50 3.18 15.75
N PRO A 170 -7.72 3.47 16.22
CA PRO A 170 -8.95 3.31 15.43
C PRO A 170 -8.86 3.95 14.04
N HIS A 171 -9.15 3.16 13.01
CA HIS A 171 -9.01 3.60 11.63
C HIS A 171 -9.97 2.88 10.67
N VAL A 172 -10.15 3.47 9.49
CA VAL A 172 -10.82 2.87 8.33
C VAL A 172 -9.80 2.72 7.22
N HIS A 173 -9.69 1.51 6.67
CA HIS A 173 -8.96 1.30 5.43
C HIS A 173 -9.88 1.47 4.24
N PHE A 174 -9.33 2.01 3.16
CA PHE A 174 -10.05 2.10 1.91
C PHE A 174 -9.12 2.01 0.72
N ARG A 175 -9.68 1.58 -0.41
CA ARG A 175 -9.05 1.62 -1.73
C ARG A 175 -9.94 2.43 -2.65
N VAL A 176 -9.30 3.29 -3.44
CA VAL A 176 -9.98 4.07 -4.46
C VAL A 176 -9.95 3.27 -5.75
N CYS A 177 -11.11 3.12 -6.40
CA CYS A 177 -11.19 2.54 -7.72
C CYS A 177 -10.56 3.49 -8.74
N GLU A 178 -9.45 3.06 -9.31
CA GLU A 178 -8.78 3.77 -10.36
C GLU A 178 -9.32 3.35 -11.73
N LYS A 179 -8.89 4.06 -12.77
CA LYS A 179 -9.29 3.74 -14.13
C LYS A 179 -8.69 2.39 -14.55
N ASN A 180 -9.29 1.76 -15.57
CA ASN A 180 -8.83 0.50 -16.16
C ASN A 180 -8.92 -0.74 -15.26
N GLY A 181 -9.75 -0.70 -14.21
CA GLY A 181 -9.98 -1.86 -13.34
C GLY A 181 -8.88 -2.10 -12.32
N PHE A 182 -8.03 -1.11 -12.06
CA PHE A 182 -7.13 -1.13 -10.91
C PHE A 182 -7.82 -0.56 -9.68
N MET A 183 -7.58 -1.18 -8.54
CA MET A 183 -7.74 -0.54 -7.24
C MET A 183 -6.39 0.04 -6.82
N GLY A 184 -6.42 1.31 -6.44
CA GLY A 184 -5.26 1.98 -5.86
C GLY A 184 -4.81 1.29 -4.57
N PRO A 185 -3.63 1.67 -4.04
CA PRO A 185 -3.12 1.10 -2.80
C PRO A 185 -4.08 1.33 -1.63
N VAL A 186 -3.92 0.55 -0.57
CA VAL A 186 -4.63 0.79 0.69
C VAL A 186 -4.36 2.22 1.13
N GLN A 187 -5.35 2.89 1.70
CA GLN A 187 -5.23 4.17 2.39
C GLN A 187 -5.88 4.01 3.76
N THR A 188 -5.36 4.71 4.78
CA THR A 188 -5.87 4.64 6.15
C THR A 188 -6.36 5.99 6.59
N TYR A 189 -7.63 6.08 6.96
CA TYR A 189 -8.19 7.24 7.66
C TYR A 189 -8.18 6.97 9.17
N TYR A 190 -7.45 7.77 9.95
CA TYR A 190 -7.45 7.66 11.41
C TYR A 190 -8.55 8.54 12.03
N LEU A 191 -9.41 7.94 12.85
CA LEU A 191 -10.58 8.63 13.41
C LEU A 191 -10.21 9.76 14.37
N GLN A 192 -9.09 9.63 15.07
CA GLN A 192 -8.71 10.58 16.12
C GLN A 192 -8.37 11.97 15.58
N ASN A 193 -7.77 12.04 14.39
CA ASN A 193 -7.21 13.27 13.82
C ASN A 193 -7.70 13.55 12.39
N GLY A 194 -8.49 12.65 11.80
CA GLY A 194 -8.99 12.78 10.44
C GLY A 194 -7.91 12.72 9.35
N VAL A 195 -6.71 12.24 9.68
CA VAL A 195 -5.59 12.17 8.74
C VAL A 195 -5.71 10.94 7.86
N ILE A 196 -5.51 11.14 6.56
CA ILE A 196 -5.35 10.07 5.58
C ILE A 196 -3.86 9.77 5.40
N GLU A 197 -3.44 8.59 5.85
CA GLU A 197 -2.14 8.01 5.50
C GLU A 197 -2.29 7.29 4.15
N LYS A 198 -1.59 7.78 3.13
CA LYS A 198 -1.49 7.11 1.84
C LYS A 198 -0.34 6.13 1.86
N PHE A 199 -0.58 4.92 1.36
CA PHE A 199 0.47 3.94 1.13
C PHE A 199 0.99 4.23 -0.28
N SER A 200 1.89 5.20 -0.39
CA SER A 200 2.56 5.53 -1.65
C SER A 200 4.07 5.43 -1.46
N ILE A 201 4.73 4.89 -2.49
CA ILE A 201 6.17 4.90 -2.71
C ILE A 201 6.67 6.34 -2.88
#